data_AF-A0A5B7BZN4-F1
#
_entry.id   AF-A0A5B7BZN4-F1
#
_cell.length_a   1.000
_cell.length_b   1.000
_cell.length_c   1.000
_cell.angle_alpha   90.00
_cell.angle_beta   90.00
_cell.angle_gamma   90.00
#
_symmetry.space_group_name_H-M   'P 1'
#
loop_
_entity.id
_entity.type
_entity.pdbx_description
1 polymer ?
#
loop_
_entity_poly.entity_id
_entity_poly.type
_entity_poly.pdbx_seq_one_letter_code
_entity_poly.pdbx_strand_id
1 'polypeptide(L)'
;PNLTSMQLLEQGDYFVDLHFAEIIYTNGPKGMRVFDVYMQEEKVVSELDIYAVVGANKPLQLVDVRVTVGDDGVIVIRFEGVHGIPLVSGICIKEAPKLLASQ
;
A
#
# COMPACT_ATOMS: atom_id res chain seq x y z
N PRO A 1 -8.13 31.24 -16.30
CA PRO A 1 -6.98 30.68 -15.54
C PRO A 1 -7.40 29.41 -14.79
N ASN A 2 -7.46 28.29 -15.52
CA ASN A 2 -7.72 26.97 -14.94
C ASN A 2 -6.36 26.32 -14.65
N LEU A 3 -5.84 26.53 -13.45
CA LEU A 3 -4.70 25.77 -12.94
C LEU A 3 -5.26 24.70 -12.01
N THR A 4 -5.58 23.53 -12.58
CA THR A 4 -5.70 22.31 -11.78
C THR A 4 -4.28 21.81 -11.55
N SER A 5 -3.55 22.43 -10.62
CA SER A 5 -2.28 21.87 -10.17
C SER A 5 -2.61 20.63 -9.35
N MET A 6 -2.42 19.45 -9.94
CA MET A 6 -2.25 18.23 -9.15
C MET A 6 -0.89 18.38 -8.48
N GLN A 7 -0.88 18.58 -7.17
CA GLN A 7 0.38 18.74 -6.44
C GLN A 7 1.08 17.38 -6.38
N LEU A 8 2.15 17.26 -7.15
CA LEU A 8 3.06 16.11 -7.16
C LEU A 8 3.93 16.11 -5.89
N LEU A 9 4.44 14.94 -5.53
CA LEU A 9 5.40 14.82 -4.44
C LEU A 9 6.76 15.39 -4.85
N GLU A 10 7.51 15.92 -3.89
CA GLU A 10 8.90 16.30 -4.12
C GLU A 10 9.76 15.04 -4.32
N GLN A 11 10.86 15.18 -5.04
CA GLN A 11 11.82 14.08 -5.18
C GLN A 11 12.39 13.72 -3.81
N GLY A 12 12.35 12.44 -3.46
CA GLY A 12 12.85 11.98 -2.18
C GLY A 12 12.33 10.61 -1.78
N ASP A 13 12.71 10.19 -0.58
CA ASP A 13 12.22 8.95 0.00
C ASP A 13 10.98 9.21 0.85
N TYR A 14 10.02 8.30 0.73
CA TYR A 14 8.79 8.29 1.50
C TYR A 14 8.60 6.93 2.14
N PHE A 15 7.92 6.92 3.29
CA PHE A 15 7.33 5.71 3.84
C PHE A 15 5.85 5.67 3.49
N VAL A 16 5.39 4.50 3.07
CA VAL A 16 3.99 4.22 2.79
C VAL A 16 3.48 3.21 3.80
N ASP A 17 2.38 3.55 4.47
CA ASP A 17 1.63 2.63 5.30
C ASP A 17 0.32 2.27 4.59
N LEU A 18 0.00 0.98 4.48
CA LEU A 18 -1.27 0.47 3.97
C LEU A 18 -2.07 -0.15 5.09
N HIS A 19 -3.34 0.23 5.18
CA HIS A 19 -4.28 -0.25 6.18
C HIS A 19 -5.37 -1.07 5.52
N PHE A 20 -5.70 -2.20 6.13
CA PHE A 20 -6.67 -3.16 5.63
C PHE A 20 -7.63 -3.63 6.72
N ALA A 21 -8.83 -4.00 6.31
CA ALA A 21 -9.76 -4.79 7.11
C ALA A 21 -10.67 -5.60 6.17
N GLU A 22 -10.83 -6.90 6.42
CA GLU A 22 -11.86 -7.67 5.70
C GLU A 22 -13.23 -7.41 6.32
N ILE A 23 -14.01 -6.58 5.62
CA ILE A 23 -15.35 -6.14 6.03
C ILE A 23 -16.47 -6.71 5.16
N ILE A 24 -16.13 -7.47 4.11
CA ILE A 24 -17.10 -8.05 3.16
C ILE A 24 -17.25 -9.54 3.45
N TYR A 25 -16.16 -10.31 3.39
CA TYR A 25 -16.15 -11.76 3.64
C TYR A 25 -15.96 -12.11 5.12
N THR A 26 -16.85 -11.59 5.96
CA THR A 26 -16.70 -11.65 7.42
C THR A 26 -17.02 -13.03 8.04
N ASN A 27 -17.66 -13.92 7.29
CA ASN A 27 -17.99 -15.28 7.74
C ASN A 27 -17.06 -16.36 7.15
N GLY A 28 -16.00 -15.96 6.45
CA GLY A 28 -15.04 -16.88 5.83
C GLY A 28 -15.61 -17.67 4.64
N PRO A 29 -14.91 -18.74 4.21
CA PRO A 29 -13.62 -19.21 4.72
C PRO A 29 -12.45 -18.30 4.31
N LYS A 30 -11.24 -18.61 4.78
CA LYS A 30 -10.00 -18.05 4.20
C LYS A 30 -9.90 -18.35 2.70
N GLY A 31 -9.17 -17.53 1.97
CA GLY A 31 -8.91 -17.66 0.53
C GLY A 31 -9.95 -17.00 -0.36
N MET A 32 -11.01 -16.42 0.21
CA MET A 32 -12.06 -15.71 -0.55
C MET A 32 -11.53 -14.43 -1.21
N ARG A 33 -10.55 -13.77 -0.58
CA ARG A 33 -9.82 -12.63 -1.12
C ARG A 33 -8.33 -12.82 -0.86
N VAL A 34 -7.57 -12.93 -1.93
CA VAL A 34 -6.12 -13.11 -1.91
C VAL A 34 -5.55 -12.18 -2.97
N PHE A 35 -4.59 -11.34 -2.61
CA PHE A 35 -4.02 -10.39 -3.56
C PHE A 35 -2.57 -10.04 -3.27
N ASP A 36 -1.85 -9.68 -4.32
CA ASP A 36 -0.50 -9.13 -4.23
C ASP A 36 -0.56 -7.60 -4.11
N VAL A 37 0.44 -7.03 -3.46
CA VAL A 37 0.66 -5.59 -3.39
C VAL A 37 2.01 -5.27 -4.01
N TYR A 38 2.02 -4.33 -4.94
CA TYR A 38 3.22 -3.81 -5.56
C TYR A 38 3.38 -2.31 -5.25
N MET A 39 4.60 -1.87 -5.04
CA MET A 39 4.98 -0.47 -4.95
C MET A 39 6.20 -0.21 -5.83
N GLN A 40 6.13 0.78 -6.72
CA GLN A 40 7.19 1.04 -7.71
C GLN A 40 7.59 -0.23 -8.49
N GLU A 41 6.60 -0.96 -9.00
CA GLU A 41 6.74 -2.24 -9.72
C GLU A 41 7.26 -3.44 -8.90
N GLU A 42 7.83 -3.21 -7.72
CA GLU A 42 8.31 -4.25 -6.81
C GLU A 42 7.15 -4.87 -6.02
N LYS A 43 7.11 -6.21 -5.94
CA LYS A 43 6.11 -6.93 -5.13
C LYS A 43 6.50 -6.85 -3.66
N VAL A 44 5.80 -6.02 -2.89
CA VAL A 44 6.08 -5.80 -1.46
C VAL A 44 5.31 -6.76 -0.55
N VAL A 45 4.17 -7.29 -1.00
CA VAL A 45 3.42 -8.34 -0.30
C VAL A 45 2.89 -9.33 -1.34
N SER A 46 3.05 -10.63 -1.06
CA SER A 46 2.53 -11.70 -1.89
C SER A 46 1.37 -12.43 -1.20
N GLU A 47 0.33 -12.78 -1.96
CA GLU A 47 -0.80 -13.61 -1.57
C GLU A 47 -1.47 -13.19 -0.24
N LEU A 48 -1.68 -11.89 -0.05
CA LEU A 48 -2.30 -11.35 1.16
C LEU A 48 -3.76 -11.78 1.28
N ASP A 49 -4.06 -12.54 2.33
CA ASP A 49 -5.41 -12.83 2.81
C ASP A 49 -5.61 -12.19 4.19
N ILE A 50 -6.30 -11.04 4.20
CA ILE A 50 -6.56 -10.29 5.43
C ILE A 50 -7.36 -11.12 6.44
N TYR A 51 -8.36 -11.89 5.96
CA TYR A 51 -9.19 -12.72 6.83
C TYR A 51 -8.38 -13.86 7.45
N ALA A 52 -7.49 -14.49 6.69
CA ALA A 52 -6.61 -15.53 7.24
C ALA A 52 -5.65 -14.97 8.29
N VAL A 53 -5.15 -13.75 8.12
CA VAL A 53 -4.16 -13.15 9.03
C VAL A 53 -4.81 -12.64 10.31
N VAL A 54 -5.88 -11.83 10.20
CA VAL A 54 -6.49 -11.16 11.38
C VAL A 54 -7.94 -11.56 11.64
N GLY A 55 -8.63 -12.16 10.68
CA GLY A 55 -10.07 -12.45 10.74
C GLY A 55 -10.93 -11.27 10.31
N ALA A 56 -12.25 -11.41 10.48
CA ALA A 56 -13.22 -10.38 10.10
C ALA A 56 -13.13 -9.11 10.96
N ASN A 57 -13.38 -7.96 10.34
CA ASN A 57 -13.57 -6.67 11.02
C ASN A 57 -12.42 -6.28 11.98
N LYS A 58 -11.21 -6.73 11.68
CA LYS A 58 -10.00 -6.41 12.46
C LYS A 58 -8.97 -5.71 11.57
N PRO A 59 -8.24 -4.74 12.13
CA PRO A 59 -7.24 -4.00 11.36
C PRO A 59 -6.03 -4.88 11.07
N LEU A 60 -5.47 -4.73 9.88
CA LEU A 60 -4.15 -5.19 9.49
C LEU A 60 -3.39 -4.03 8.85
N GLN A 61 -2.11 -3.88 9.19
CA GLN A 61 -1.28 -2.79 8.68
C GLN A 61 0.00 -3.35 8.07
N LEU A 62 0.37 -2.82 6.91
CA LEU A 62 1.72 -2.91 6.35
C LEU A 62 2.34 -1.52 6.51
N VAL A 63 3.37 -1.39 7.34
CA VAL A 63 3.93 -0.09 7.73
C VAL A 63 5.36 0.08 7.23
N ASP A 64 5.76 1.33 7.07
CA ASP A 64 7.13 1.77 6.78
C ASP A 64 7.72 1.16 5.50
N VAL A 65 6.88 0.92 4.48
CA VAL A 65 7.37 0.51 3.17
C VAL A 65 8.04 1.71 2.51
N ARG A 66 9.36 1.65 2.37
CA ARG A 66 10.14 2.74 1.80
C ARG A 66 10.05 2.72 0.27
N VAL A 67 9.75 3.88 -0.31
CA VAL A 67 9.75 4.11 -1.76
C VAL A 67 10.50 5.39 -2.09
N THR A 68 11.16 5.42 -3.24
CA THR A 68 11.82 6.63 -3.76
C THR A 68 10.95 7.22 -4.86
N VAL A 69 10.62 8.49 -4.71
CA VAL A 69 9.91 9.31 -5.69
C VAL A 69 10.91 10.01 -6.59
N GLY A 70 10.73 9.84 -7.90
CA GLY A 70 11.56 10.46 -8.93
C GLY A 70 11.01 11.80 -9.41
N ASP A 71 11.44 12.22 -10.59
CA ASP A 71 11.09 13.52 -11.17
C ASP A 71 9.62 13.63 -11.60
N ASP A 72 8.92 12.50 -11.72
CA ASP A 72 7.49 12.45 -11.99
C ASP A 72 6.64 12.79 -10.76
N GLY A 73 7.23 12.74 -9.56
CA GLY A 73 6.57 13.05 -8.30
C GLY A 73 5.43 12.08 -7.95
N VAL A 74 5.48 10.83 -8.44
CA VAL A 74 4.42 9.82 -8.26
C VAL A 74 4.93 8.63 -7.45
N ILE A 75 4.06 8.12 -6.57
CA ILE A 75 4.20 6.78 -5.98
C ILE A 75 3.14 5.90 -6.65
N VAL A 76 3.58 4.84 -7.33
CA VAL A 76 2.68 3.87 -7.94
C VAL A 76 2.45 2.71 -6.99
N ILE A 77 1.20 2.53 -6.55
CA ILE A 77 0.75 1.38 -5.75
C ILE A 77 -0.24 0.58 -6.58
N ARG A 78 0.03 -0.71 -6.76
CA ARG A 78 -0.82 -1.61 -7.54
C ARG A 78 -1.24 -2.78 -6.67
N PHE A 79 -2.54 -3.03 -6.65
CA PHE A 79 -3.14 -4.19 -6.02
C PHE A 79 -3.56 -5.17 -7.11
N GLU A 80 -3.12 -6.42 -7.02
CA GLU A 80 -3.39 -7.44 -8.03
C GLU A 80 -4.10 -8.63 -7.40
N GLY A 81 -5.36 -8.87 -7.79
CA GLY A 81 -6.15 -9.98 -7.25
C GLY A 81 -5.65 -11.32 -7.77
N VAL A 82 -5.30 -12.23 -6.85
CA VAL A 82 -5.12 -13.66 -7.13
C VAL A 82 -6.48 -14.35 -7.04
N HIS A 83 -7.25 -14.04 -5.99
CA HIS A 83 -8.65 -14.40 -5.81
C HIS A 83 -9.46 -13.21 -5.31
N GLY A 84 -10.64 -13.00 -5.90
CA GLY A 84 -11.49 -11.86 -5.58
C GLY A 84 -10.87 -10.52 -6.01
N ILE A 85 -11.48 -9.43 -5.57
CA ILE A 85 -11.01 -8.06 -5.86
C ILE A 85 -10.23 -7.57 -4.64
N PRO A 86 -9.04 -6.96 -4.78
CA PRO A 86 -8.33 -6.38 -3.64
C PRO A 86 -9.13 -5.29 -2.92
N LEU A 87 -8.78 -4.99 -1.67
CA LEU A 87 -9.28 -3.82 -0.95
C LEU A 87 -8.15 -3.13 -0.20
N VAL A 88 -8.30 -1.84 0.05
CA VAL A 88 -7.47 -1.05 0.94
C VAL A 88 -8.37 -0.08 1.69
N SER A 89 -8.18 0.04 3.01
CA SER A 89 -8.98 0.90 3.88
C SER A 89 -8.35 2.28 4.06
N GLY A 90 -7.03 2.37 3.97
CA GLY A 90 -6.31 3.63 4.10
C GLY A 90 -4.88 3.53 3.56
N ILE A 91 -4.37 4.66 3.08
CA ILE A 91 -3.00 4.83 2.59
C ILE A 91 -2.44 6.06 3.31
N CYS A 92 -1.32 5.90 4.02
CA CYS A 92 -0.58 7.01 4.61
C CYS A 92 0.75 7.15 3.88
N ILE A 93 1.12 8.38 3.54
CA ILE A 93 2.41 8.71 2.91
C ILE A 93 3.07 9.74 3.81
N LYS A 94 4.31 9.47 4.22
CA LYS A 94 5.11 10.34 5.08
C LYS A 94 6.50 10.47 4.51
N GLU A 95 7.06 11.69 4.52
CA GLU A 95 8.46 11.88 4.15
C GLU A 95 9.34 11.01 5.02
N ALA A 96 10.26 10.30 4.38
CA ALA A 96 11.24 9.50 5.10
C ALA A 96 12.47 10.37 5.39
N PRO A 97 13.10 10.23 6.56
CA PRO A 97 14.39 10.84 6.80
C PRO A 97 15.37 10.43 5.71
N LYS A 98 16.16 11.39 5.20
CA LYS A 98 17.26 11.08 4.30
C LYS A 98 18.17 10.09 5.02
N LEU A 99 18.47 8.97 4.37
CA LEU A 99 19.48 8.05 4.89
C LEU A 99 20.79 8.83 4.97
N LEU A 100 21.33 9.00 6.18
CA LEU A 100 22.66 9.56 6.33
C LEU A 100 23.63 8.58 5.68
N ALA A 101 24.39 9.06 4.68
CA ALA A 101 25.50 8.28 4.16
C ALA A 101 26.43 7.94 5.32
N SER A 102 26.74 6.66 5.51
CA SER A 102 27.84 6.25 6.36
C SER A 102 29.11 6.86 5.75
N GLN A 103 29.82 7.67 6.54
CA GLN A 103 31.13 8.21 6.19
C GLN A 103 32.19 7.11 6.19
#